data_AF-A0A8E0REV8-F1
#
_entry.id   AF-A0A8E0REV8-F1
#
_cell.length_a   1.000
_cell.length_b   1.000
_cell.length_c   1.000
_cell.angle_alpha   90.00
_cell.angle_beta   90.00
_cell.angle_gamma   90.00
#
_symmetry.space_group_name_H-M   'P 1'
#
loop_
_entity.id
_entity.type
_entity.pdbx_description
1 polymer ?
#
loop_
_entity_poly.entity_id
_entity_poly.type
_entity_poly.pdbx_seq_one_letter_code
_entity_poly.pdbx_strand_id
1 'polypeptide(L)'
;MTLGISNLPLTVVIALDILGIVMIAIAISIYQRLNLILHPIDEMTNILRFQYFNSNANLAQWVNFSVPAIVILILGLIYQQVVAVNIGTAFALLFQGTLINSADRFIFPRLKHRL
;
A
#
# COMPACT_ATOMS: atom_id res chain seq x y z
N MET A 1 -15.27 -27.25 15.04
CA MET A 1 -15.04 -26.87 13.63
C MET A 1 -14.05 -25.72 13.62
N THR A 2 -12.81 -25.97 13.25
CA THR A 2 -11.75 -24.94 13.17
C THR A 2 -11.82 -24.23 11.81
N LEU A 3 -12.93 -23.52 11.56
CA LEU A 3 -13.03 -22.60 10.41
C LEU A 3 -12.19 -21.36 10.74
N GLY A 4 -10.92 -21.40 10.37
CA GLY A 4 -10.00 -20.28 10.54
C GLY A 4 -9.00 -20.26 9.40
N ILE A 5 -8.70 -19.06 8.89
CA ILE A 5 -7.72 -18.83 7.82
C ILE A 5 -6.36 -19.46 8.17
N SER A 6 -6.04 -19.56 9.47
CA SER A 6 -4.84 -20.21 10.00
C SER A 6 -4.72 -21.72 9.73
N ASN A 7 -5.81 -22.41 9.35
CA ASN A 7 -5.78 -23.84 9.01
C ASN A 7 -5.69 -24.09 7.49
N LEU A 8 -5.70 -23.03 6.67
CA LEU A 8 -5.53 -23.15 5.23
C LEU A 8 -4.05 -23.39 4.89
N PRO A 9 -3.77 -24.06 3.77
CA PRO A 9 -2.39 -24.22 3.31
C PRO A 9 -1.74 -22.85 3.09
N LEU A 10 -0.48 -22.73 3.49
CA LEU A 10 0.28 -21.47 3.46
C LEU A 10 0.18 -20.73 2.12
N THR A 11 0.18 -21.47 1.00
CA THR A 11 0.02 -20.93 -0.35
C THR A 11 -1.30 -20.17 -0.54
N VAL A 12 -2.40 -20.68 0.00
CA VAL A 12 -3.72 -20.03 -0.12
C VAL A 12 -3.78 -18.77 0.72
N VAL A 13 -3.16 -18.79 1.92
CA VAL A 13 -3.07 -17.61 2.79
C VAL A 13 -2.26 -16.50 2.11
N ILE A 14 -1.10 -16.82 1.53
CA ILE A 14 -0.28 -15.86 0.79
C ILE A 14 -1.02 -15.31 -0.44
N ALA A 15 -1.71 -16.17 -1.19
CA ALA A 15 -2.48 -15.74 -2.34
C ALA A 15 -3.62 -14.78 -1.96
N LEU A 16 -4.32 -15.06 -0.86
CA LEU A 16 -5.36 -14.18 -0.31
C LEU A 16 -4.78 -12.84 0.18
N ASP A 17 -3.61 -12.86 0.81
CA ASP A 17 -2.91 -11.66 1.29
C ASP A 17 -2.52 -10.75 0.11
N ILE A 18 -1.90 -11.31 -0.93
CA ILE A 18 -1.56 -10.58 -2.17
C ILE A 18 -2.82 -10.02 -2.83
N LEU A 19 -3.88 -10.82 -2.94
CA LEU A 19 -5.15 -10.38 -3.51
C LEU A 19 -5.76 -9.22 -2.70
N GLY A 20 -5.71 -9.29 -1.38
CA GLY A 20 -6.15 -8.22 -0.50
C GLY A 20 -5.37 -6.92 -0.72
N ILE A 21 -4.04 -7.01 -0.83
CA ILE A 21 -3.17 -5.85 -1.12
C ILE A 21 -3.52 -5.21 -2.47
N VAL A 22 -3.75 -6.03 -3.50
CA VAL A 22 -4.19 -5.54 -4.82
C VAL A 22 -5.54 -4.82 -4.71
N MET A 23 -6.52 -5.38 -4.00
CA MET A 23 -7.81 -4.72 -3.79
C MET A 23 -7.67 -3.37 -3.04
N ILE A 24 -6.81 -3.32 -2.02
CA ILE A 24 -6.53 -2.09 -1.28
C ILE A 24 -5.90 -1.03 -2.21
N ALA A 25 -4.92 -1.41 -3.04
CA ALA A 25 -4.30 -0.49 -3.99
C ALA A 25 -5.32 0.11 -4.98
N ILE A 26 -6.28 -0.71 -5.44
CA ILE A 26 -7.37 -0.26 -6.30
C ILE A 26 -8.29 0.72 -5.55
N ALA A 27 -8.66 0.40 -4.31
CA ALA A 27 -9.50 1.26 -3.49
C ALA A 27 -8.83 2.63 -3.26
N ILE A 28 -7.55 2.65 -2.89
CA ILE A 28 -6.75 3.87 -2.69
C ILE A 28 -6.73 4.71 -3.97
N SER A 29 -6.49 4.11 -5.14
CA SER A 29 -6.53 4.80 -6.43
C SER A 29 -7.88 5.48 -6.69
N ILE A 30 -9.00 4.86 -6.30
CA ILE A 30 -10.33 5.46 -6.45
C ILE A 30 -10.54 6.60 -5.45
N TYR A 31 -10.23 6.39 -4.17
CA TYR A 31 -10.40 7.41 -3.13
C TYR A 31 -9.54 8.65 -3.40
N GLN A 32 -8.27 8.46 -3.78
CA GLN A 32 -7.36 9.55 -4.15
C GLN A 32 -7.87 10.36 -5.34
N ARG A 33 -8.53 9.72 -6.32
CA ARG A 33 -9.14 10.42 -7.46
C ARG A 33 -10.40 11.19 -7.11
N LEU A 34 -11.24 10.61 -6.25
CA LEU A 34 -12.49 11.22 -5.80
C LEU A 34 -12.28 12.30 -4.73
N ASN A 35 -11.11 12.34 -4.08
CA ASN A 35 -10.83 13.18 -2.92
C ASN A 35 -11.92 13.06 -1.83
N LEU A 36 -12.38 11.83 -1.58
CA LEU A 36 -13.46 11.54 -0.63
C LEU A 36 -12.92 10.78 0.58
N ILE A 37 -12.91 11.44 1.75
CA ILE A 37 -12.52 10.87 3.06
C ILE A 37 -11.21 10.07 2.93
N LEU A 38 -10.13 10.76 2.55
CA LEU A 38 -8.83 10.11 2.46
C LEU A 38 -8.31 9.83 3.86
N HIS A 39 -7.77 8.62 4.03
CA HIS A 39 -6.95 8.34 5.18
C HIS A 39 -5.69 9.23 5.12
N PRO A 40 -5.19 9.78 6.24
CA PRO A 40 -4.06 10.73 6.22
C PRO A 40 -2.81 10.20 5.50
N ILE A 41 -2.57 8.89 5.56
CA ILE A 41 -1.44 8.24 4.88
C ILE A 41 -1.61 8.21 3.34
N ASP A 42 -2.85 8.11 2.88
CA ASP A 42 -3.18 8.07 1.45
C ASP A 42 -3.20 9.50 0.89
N GLU A 43 -3.60 10.47 1.71
CA GLU A 43 -3.48 11.89 1.43
C GLU A 43 -2.01 12.32 1.32
N MET A 44 -1.15 11.87 2.25
CA MET A 44 0.29 12.13 2.20
C MET A 44 0.91 11.61 0.90
N THR A 45 0.53 10.40 0.47
CA THR A 45 0.97 9.86 -0.82
C THR A 45 0.54 10.75 -2.00
N ASN A 46 -0.68 11.28 -1.97
CA ASN A 46 -1.21 12.14 -3.03
C ASN A 46 -0.47 13.49 -3.10
N ILE A 47 -0.23 14.10 -1.93
CA ILE A 47 0.57 15.33 -1.79
C ILE A 47 1.99 15.11 -2.30
N LEU A 48 2.67 14.05 -1.85
CA LEU A 48 4.01 13.71 -2.29
C LEU A 48 4.06 13.48 -3.81
N ARG A 49 3.08 12.75 -4.35
CA ARG A 49 2.98 12.45 -5.78
C ARG A 49 2.86 13.72 -6.63
N PHE A 50 1.93 14.60 -6.32
CA PHE A 50 1.61 15.74 -7.18
C PHE A 50 2.43 16.99 -6.88
N GLN A 51 2.80 17.24 -5.62
CA GLN A 51 3.55 18.46 -5.25
C GLN A 51 5.07 18.26 -5.30
N TYR A 52 5.58 17.04 -5.04
CA TYR A 52 7.02 16.80 -4.89
C TYR A 52 7.63 15.87 -5.95
N PHE A 53 6.90 14.86 -6.43
CA PHE A 53 7.44 13.81 -7.30
C PHE A 53 6.90 13.83 -8.74
N ASN A 54 6.45 14.98 -9.25
CA ASN A 54 6.03 15.15 -10.65
C ASN A 54 5.05 14.07 -11.14
N SER A 55 4.02 13.76 -10.37
CA SER A 55 3.00 12.74 -10.63
C SER A 55 3.45 11.27 -10.52
N ASN A 56 4.67 10.99 -10.03
CA ASN A 56 5.16 9.62 -9.85
C ASN A 56 4.65 8.96 -8.57
N ALA A 57 3.64 8.09 -8.72
CA ALA A 57 3.02 7.36 -7.61
C ALA A 57 3.99 6.39 -6.92
N ASN A 58 4.92 5.79 -7.66
CA ASN A 58 5.86 4.83 -7.10
C ASN A 58 6.79 5.52 -6.11
N LEU A 59 7.44 6.61 -6.51
CA LEU A 59 8.34 7.34 -5.63
C LEU A 59 7.61 7.91 -4.41
N ALA A 60 6.41 8.46 -4.60
CA ALA A 60 5.58 8.96 -3.51
C ALA A 60 5.26 7.87 -2.48
N GLN A 61 4.90 6.67 -2.94
CA GLN A 61 4.60 5.55 -2.04
C GLN A 61 5.83 5.06 -1.28
N TRP A 62 6.98 4.99 -1.95
CA TRP A 62 8.25 4.58 -1.31
C TRP A 62 8.69 5.57 -0.24
N VAL A 63 8.54 6.87 -0.47
CA VAL A 63 8.83 7.89 0.55
C VAL A 63 7.80 7.86 1.68
N ASN A 64 6.52 7.69 1.35
CA ASN A 64 5.46 7.55 2.34
C ASN A 64 5.68 6.35 3.28
N PHE A 65 6.15 5.23 2.74
CA PHE A 65 6.47 4.02 3.51
C PHE A 65 7.86 4.01 4.14
N SER A 66 8.80 4.87 3.73
CA SER A 66 10.12 4.92 4.33
C SER A 66 10.06 5.36 5.79
N VAL A 67 9.15 6.28 6.13
CA VAL A 67 8.93 6.76 7.51
C VAL A 67 8.61 5.60 8.47
N PRO A 68 7.54 4.81 8.26
CA PRO A 68 7.27 3.66 9.13
C PRO A 68 8.35 2.57 9.03
N ALA A 69 8.95 2.35 7.85
CA ALA A 69 10.01 1.35 7.69
C ALA A 69 11.26 1.69 8.52
N ILE A 70 11.68 2.96 8.56
CA ILE A 70 12.81 3.43 9.37
C ILE A 70 12.51 3.24 10.86
N VAL A 71 11.29 3.55 11.30
CA VAL A 71 10.88 3.34 12.70
C VAL A 71 10.95 1.86 13.07
N ILE A 72 10.42 0.97 12.23
CA ILE A 72 10.51 -0.49 12.42
C ILE A 72 11.97 -0.93 12.48
N LEU A 73 12.83 -0.40 11.62
CA LEU A 73 14.25 -0.74 11.60
C LEU A 73 14.97 -0.30 12.88
N ILE A 74 14.73 0.93 13.35
CA ILE A 74 15.32 1.43 14.61
C ILE A 74 14.86 0.59 15.80
N LEU A 75 13.56 0.34 15.91
CA LEU A 75 13.01 -0.49 16.99
C LEU A 75 13.51 -1.93 16.88
N GLY A 76 13.64 -2.47 15.67
CA GLY A 76 14.20 -3.79 15.42
C GLY A 76 15.66 -3.92 15.87
N LEU A 77 16.47 -2.87 15.69
CA LEU A 77 17.84 -2.85 16.19
C LEU A 77 17.90 -2.75 17.73
N ILE A 78 17.01 -1.98 18.35
CA ILE A 78 16.97 -1.81 19.81
C ILE A 78 16.48 -3.08 20.49
N TYR A 79 15.35 -3.64 20.04
CA TYR A 79 14.70 -4.79 20.67
C TYR A 79 15.16 -6.14 20.10
N GLN A 80 16.03 -6.14 19.08
CA GLN A 80 16.50 -7.34 18.37
C GLN A 80 15.36 -8.22 17.83
N GLN A 81 14.19 -7.63 17.61
CA GLN A 81 13.01 -8.30 17.09
C GLN A 81 12.32 -7.41 16.05
N VAL A 82 12.08 -7.98 14.87
CA VAL A 82 11.26 -7.33 13.85
C VAL A 82 9.88 -7.96 13.91
N VAL A 83 8.90 -7.19 14.37
CA VAL A 83 7.51 -7.64 14.50
C VAL A 83 6.69 -7.12 13.33
N ALA A 84 5.70 -7.90 12.90
CA ALA A 84 4.70 -7.52 11.88
C ALA A 84 5.24 -7.25 10.47
N VAL A 85 6.45 -7.72 10.14
CA VAL A 85 6.96 -7.74 8.76
C VAL A 85 6.76 -9.14 8.19
N ASN A 86 5.74 -9.30 7.36
CA ASN A 86 5.42 -10.55 6.67
C ASN A 86 5.62 -10.41 5.14
N ILE A 87 5.36 -11.49 4.41
CA ILE A 87 5.41 -11.52 2.94
C ILE A 87 4.50 -10.44 2.34
N GLY A 88 3.29 -10.26 2.87
CA GLY A 88 2.38 -9.19 2.46
C GLY A 88 2.97 -7.80 2.65
N THR A 89 3.62 -7.54 3.79
CA THR A 89 4.29 -6.25 4.05
C THR A 89 5.39 -5.99 3.02
N ALA A 90 6.23 -6.99 2.73
CA ALA A 90 7.27 -6.86 1.71
C ALA A 90 6.68 -6.62 0.31
N PHE A 91 5.62 -7.34 -0.04
CA PHE A 91 4.93 -7.17 -1.31
C PHE A 91 4.30 -5.78 -1.45
N ALA A 92 3.63 -5.28 -0.42
CA ALA A 92 3.07 -3.94 -0.40
C ALA A 92 4.17 -2.87 -0.53
N LEU A 93 5.27 -2.97 0.21
CA LEU A 93 6.37 -2.00 0.12
C LEU A 93 6.92 -1.88 -1.31
N LEU A 94 7.07 -3.01 -2.01
CA LEU A 94 7.66 -3.04 -3.35
C LEU A 94 6.65 -2.66 -4.45
N PHE A 95 5.43 -3.18 -4.39
CA PHE A 95 4.49 -3.16 -5.51
C PHE A 95 3.31 -2.21 -5.32
N GLN A 96 3.02 -1.70 -4.12
CA GLN A 96 1.81 -0.89 -3.87
C GLN A 96 1.73 0.34 -4.78
N GLY A 97 2.83 1.09 -4.92
CA GLY A 97 2.85 2.28 -5.79
C GLY A 97 2.57 1.92 -7.26
N THR A 98 3.16 0.82 -7.74
CA THR A 98 2.96 0.33 -9.11
C THR A 98 1.53 -0.12 -9.34
N LEU A 99 0.92 -0.78 -8.34
CA LEU A 99 -0.47 -1.23 -8.38
C LEU A 99 -1.43 -0.04 -8.39
N ILE A 100 -1.19 1.00 -7.58
CA ILE A 100 -2.00 2.24 -7.59
C ILE A 100 -1.90 2.93 -8.96
N ASN A 101 -0.69 3.09 -9.50
CA ASN A 101 -0.49 3.71 -10.82
C ASN A 101 -1.14 2.90 -11.95
N SER A 102 -1.14 1.57 -11.84
CA SER A 102 -1.81 0.69 -12.79
C SER A 102 -3.34 0.80 -12.65
N ALA A 103 -3.86 0.81 -11.43
CA ALA A 103 -5.28 1.01 -11.16
C ALA A 103 -5.79 2.38 -11.65
N ASP A 104 -4.96 3.43 -11.57
CA ASP A 104 -5.30 4.74 -12.14
C ASP A 104 -5.58 4.68 -13.65
N ARG A 105 -4.86 3.81 -14.37
CA ARG A 105 -4.98 3.68 -15.84
C ARG A 105 -6.06 2.69 -16.26
N PHE A 106 -6.18 1.56 -15.55
CA PHE A 106 -7.08 0.48 -15.96
C PHE A 106 -8.47 0.59 -15.33
N ILE A 107 -8.58 1.11 -14.11
CA ILE A 107 -9.83 1.15 -13.35
C ILE A 107 -10.35 2.57 -13.37
N PHE A 108 -11.51 2.77 -14.01
CA PHE A 108 -12.12 4.08 -14.24
C PHE A 108 -11.17 5.14 -14.84
N PRO A 109 -10.66 4.93 -16.07
CA PRO A 109 -9.71 5.85 -16.72
C PRO A 109 -10.24 7.28 -16.93
N ARG A 110 -11.56 7.48 -16.83
CA ARG A 110 -12.20 8.80 -16.96
C ARG A 110 -12.29 9.58 -15.65
N LEU A 111 -11.97 8.98 -14.50
CA LEU A 111 -11.88 9.71 -13.24
C LEU A 111 -10.59 10.54 -13.23
N LYS A 112 -10.74 11.86 -13.26
CA LYS A 112 -9.63 12.79 -13.07
C LYS A 112 -9.38 12.99 -11.59
N HIS A 113 -8.10 13.07 -11.21
CA HIS A 113 -7.71 13.46 -9.85
C HIS A 113 -8.24 14.87 -9.58
N ARG A 114 -9.01 15.01 -8.49
CA ARG A 114 -9.32 16.31 -7.90
C ARG A 114 -8.34 16.51 -6.74
N LEU A 115 -7.40 17.43 -6.94
CA LEU A 115 -6.60 17.97 -5.83
C LEU A 115 -7.50 18.91 -5.01
#